data_AF-A0A931FCX5-F1
#
_entry.id   AF-A0A931FCX5-F1
#
_cell.length_a   1.000
_cell.length_b   1.000
_cell.length_c   1.000
_cell.angle_alpha   90.00
_cell.angle_beta   90.00
_cell.angle_gamma   90.00
#
_symmetry.space_group_name_H-M   'P 1'
#
loop_
_entity.id
_entity.type
_entity.pdbx_description
1 polymer ?
#
loop_
_entity_poly.entity_id
_entity_poly.type
_entity_poly.pdbx_seq_one_letter_code
_entity_poly.pdbx_strand_id
1 'polypeptide(L)'
;MDKKINFISIISVLMGFIVIIGMFTDWFRMLFSDITPLLIIGVVGSIISIWLIKKSGSQLNKIIAIIGLLLNALPVGYFTILYFGLG
;
A
#
# COMPACT_ATOMS: atom_id res chain seq x y z
N MET A 1 -13.23 -25.60 8.72
CA MET A 1 -13.29 -24.24 8.15
C MET A 1 -11.85 -23.77 7.99
N ASP A 2 -11.29 -23.93 6.80
CA ASP A 2 -9.87 -23.65 6.56
C ASP A 2 -9.59 -22.17 6.77
N LYS A 3 -8.94 -21.83 7.89
CA LYS A 3 -8.37 -20.50 8.19
C LYS A 3 -7.16 -20.22 7.29
N LYS A 4 -7.29 -20.45 5.98
CA LYS A 4 -6.21 -20.11 5.04
C LYS A 4 -6.24 -18.61 4.81
N ILE A 5 -5.20 -17.95 5.31
CA ILE A 5 -4.89 -16.57 4.94
C ILE A 5 -4.70 -16.55 3.42
N ASN A 6 -5.40 -15.66 2.73
CA ASN A 6 -5.26 -15.56 1.29
C ASN A 6 -3.86 -15.02 0.96
N PHE A 7 -3.10 -15.75 0.15
CA PHE A 7 -1.75 -15.35 -0.28
C PHE A 7 -1.73 -13.94 -0.90
N ILE A 8 -2.81 -13.57 -1.58
CA ILE A 8 -2.99 -12.24 -2.17
C ILE A 8 -3.04 -11.14 -1.09
N SER A 9 -3.62 -11.43 0.08
CA SER A 9 -3.63 -10.50 1.21
C SER A 9 -2.23 -10.25 1.77
N ILE A 10 -1.39 -11.29 1.80
CA ILE A 10 0.01 -11.17 2.22
C ILE A 10 0.81 -10.33 1.20
N ILE A 11 0.62 -10.58 -0.10
CA ILE A 11 1.26 -9.78 -1.17
C ILE A 11 0.90 -8.30 -1.03
N SER A 12 -0.37 -7.99 -0.78
CA SER A 12 -0.82 -6.60 -0.62
C SER A 12 -0.14 -5.88 0.56
N VAL A 13 0.04 -6.59 1.68
CA VAL A 13 0.78 -6.08 2.84
C VAL A 13 2.26 -5.87 2.49
N LEU A 14 2.90 -6.82 1.80
CA LEU A 14 4.30 -6.70 1.36
C LEU A 14 4.51 -5.53 0.40
N MET A 15 3.58 -5.30 -0.53
CA MET A 15 3.61 -4.12 -1.40
C MET A 15 3.55 -2.83 -0.58
N GLY A 16 2.69 -2.77 0.44
CA GLY A 16 2.61 -1.63 1.35
C GLY A 16 3.92 -1.37 2.10
N PHE A 17 4.60 -2.43 2.56
CA PHE A 17 5.92 -2.28 3.16
C PHE A 17 6.98 -1.76 2.18
N ILE A 18 6.99 -2.25 0.94
CA ILE A 18 7.92 -1.76 -0.10
C ILE A 18 7.65 -0.27 -0.38
N VAL A 19 6.38 0.13 -0.46
CA VAL A 19 5.98 1.52 -0.68
C VAL A 19 6.41 2.40 0.48
N ILE A 20 6.16 1.98 1.73
CA ILE A 20 6.57 2.73 2.92
C ILE A 20 8.08 2.87 2.98
N ILE A 21 8.82 1.76 2.84
CA ILE A 21 10.28 1.78 2.92
C ILE A 21 10.84 2.60 1.76
N GLY A 22 10.43 2.32 0.52
CA GLY A 22 10.87 3.05 -0.66
C GLY A 22 10.60 4.54 -0.52
N MET A 23 9.37 4.93 -0.17
CA MET A 23 9.03 6.34 -0.04
C MET A 23 9.76 7.02 1.11
N PHE A 24 9.92 6.41 2.30
CA PHE A 24 10.66 7.03 3.41
C PHE A 24 12.18 7.08 3.17
N THR A 25 12.75 6.05 2.54
CA THR A 25 14.19 5.98 2.25
C THR A 25 14.55 6.90 1.09
N ASP A 26 13.70 6.94 0.07
CA ASP A 26 13.85 7.87 -1.04
C ASP A 26 13.40 9.28 -0.66
N TRP A 27 12.56 9.51 0.36
CA TRP A 27 12.29 10.86 0.88
C TRP A 27 13.57 11.55 1.35
N PHE A 28 14.43 10.81 2.04
CA PHE A 28 15.78 11.29 2.39
C PHE A 28 16.67 11.55 1.17
N ARG A 29 16.36 10.94 0.01
CA ARG A 29 17.01 11.19 -1.28
C ARG A 29 16.21 12.12 -2.20
N MET A 30 15.00 12.58 -1.84
CA MET A 30 13.99 13.19 -2.72
C MET A 30 14.32 14.61 -3.17
N LEU A 31 15.55 15.06 -2.95
CA LEU A 31 16.10 16.10 -3.82
C LEU A 31 16.50 15.54 -5.21
N PHE A 32 16.57 14.22 -5.43
CA PHE A 32 17.21 13.65 -6.64
C PHE A 32 16.62 12.35 -7.25
N SER A 33 15.53 11.73 -6.76
CA SER A 33 14.92 10.55 -7.42
C SER A 33 13.42 10.68 -7.71
N ASP A 34 13.00 10.12 -8.83
CA ASP A 34 11.60 10.10 -9.28
C ASP A 34 10.77 9.11 -8.43
N ILE A 35 9.85 9.64 -7.62
CA ILE A 35 8.99 8.87 -6.71
C ILE A 35 7.80 8.19 -7.42
N THR A 36 7.58 8.50 -8.70
CA THR A 36 6.43 8.02 -9.49
C THR A 36 6.27 6.49 -9.49
N PRO A 37 7.32 5.66 -9.61
CA PRO A 37 7.18 4.20 -9.58
C PRO A 37 6.61 3.68 -8.25
N LEU A 38 6.99 4.28 -7.13
CA LEU A 38 6.51 3.90 -5.80
C LEU A 38 5.04 4.28 -5.60
N LEU A 39 4.62 5.44 -6.13
CA LEU A 39 3.22 5.86 -6.11
C LEU A 39 2.34 4.88 -6.91
N ILE A 40 2.80 4.43 -8.08
CA ILE A 40 2.09 3.44 -8.90
C ILE A 40 1.92 2.13 -8.12
N ILE A 41 2.98 1.63 -7.47
CA ILE A 41 2.92 0.41 -6.65
C ILE A 41 1.92 0.56 -5.51
N GLY A 42 1.91 1.71 -4.81
CA GLY A 42 0.96 1.98 -3.73
C GLY A 42 -0.49 2.06 -4.20
N VAL A 43 -0.76 2.65 -5.37
CA VAL A 43 -2.12 2.67 -5.95
C VAL A 43 -2.58 1.24 -6.29
N VAL A 44 -1.72 0.45 -6.94
CA VAL A 44 -2.02 -0.95 -7.28
C VAL A 44 -2.27 -1.77 -6.01
N GLY A 45 -1.43 -1.64 -5.00
CA GLY A 45 -1.59 -2.31 -3.70
C GLY A 45 -2.91 -1.98 -3.02
N SER A 46 -3.32 -0.71 -3.07
CA SER A 46 -4.60 -0.23 -2.51
C SER A 46 -5.81 -0.84 -3.24
N ILE A 47 -5.78 -0.91 -4.57
CA ILE A 47 -6.84 -1.53 -5.38
C ILE A 47 -7.00 -3.01 -5.01
N ILE A 48 -5.88 -3.74 -4.88
CA ILE A 48 -5.88 -5.15 -4.49
C ILE A 48 -6.47 -5.33 -3.08
N SER A 49 -6.10 -4.47 -2.12
CA SER A 49 -6.65 -4.50 -0.77
C SER A 49 -8.17 -4.28 -0.76
N ILE A 50 -8.68 -3.28 -1.49
CA ILE A 50 -10.13 -2.99 -1.58
C ILE A 50 -10.88 -4.19 -2.17
N TRP A 51 -10.34 -4.79 -3.21
CA TRP A 51 -10.92 -5.97 -3.83
C TRP A 51 -10.99 -7.16 -2.86
N LEU A 52 -9.93 -7.39 -2.09
CA LEU A 52 -9.89 -8.43 -1.05
C LEU A 52 -10.89 -8.20 0.08
N ILE A 53 -11.08 -6.96 0.52
CA ILE A 53 -12.07 -6.61 1.55
C ILE A 53 -13.49 -6.97 1.08
N LYS A 54 -13.81 -6.67 -0.19
CA LYS A 54 -15.13 -6.97 -0.79
C LYS A 54 -15.35 -8.46 -1.03
N LYS A 55 -14.31 -9.19 -1.44
CA LYS A 55 -14.43 -10.61 -1.84
C LYS A 55 -14.28 -11.59 -0.67
N SER A 56 -13.62 -11.21 0.42
CA SER A 56 -13.33 -12.15 1.51
C SER A 56 -14.56 -12.46 2.37
N GLY A 57 -14.89 -13.75 2.53
CA GLY A 57 -15.86 -14.24 3.53
C GLY A 57 -15.29 -14.35 4.95
N SER A 58 -13.96 -14.35 5.11
CA SER A 58 -13.29 -14.47 6.41
C SER A 58 -12.99 -13.09 7.00
N GLN A 59 -13.38 -12.85 8.26
CA GLN A 59 -13.05 -11.63 9.00
C GLN A 59 -11.54 -11.40 9.11
N LEU A 60 -10.76 -12.47 9.34
CA LEU A 60 -9.31 -12.36 9.49
C LEU A 60 -8.65 -11.86 8.19
N ASN A 61 -9.10 -12.36 7.05
CA ASN A 61 -8.63 -11.89 5.73
C ASN A 61 -9.08 -10.44 5.44
N LYS A 62 -10.24 -10.01 5.94
CA LYS A 62 -10.66 -8.60 5.84
C LYS A 62 -9.76 -7.71 6.66
N ILE A 63 -9.40 -8.09 7.89
CA ILE A 63 -8.48 -7.32 8.74
C ILE A 63 -7.12 -7.18 8.05
N ILE A 64 -6.54 -8.27 7.54
CA ILE A 64 -5.25 -8.21 6.81
C ILE A 64 -5.36 -7.33 5.57
N ALA A 65 -6.47 -7.42 4.82
CA ALA A 65 -6.68 -6.57 3.66
C ALA A 65 -6.85 -5.09 4.03
N ILE A 66 -7.49 -4.76 5.16
CA ILE A 66 -7.57 -3.38 5.69
C ILE A 66 -6.18 -2.87 6.08
N ILE A 67 -5.37 -3.70 6.74
CA ILE A 67 -3.98 -3.36 7.06
C ILE A 67 -3.19 -3.07 5.78
N GLY A 68 -3.28 -3.95 4.78
CA GLY A 68 -2.68 -3.72 3.47
C GLY A 68 -3.15 -2.42 2.82
N LEU A 69 -4.45 -2.11 2.92
CA LEU A 69 -5.01 -0.87 2.38
C LEU A 69 -4.38 0.36 3.04
N LEU A 70 -4.29 0.38 4.37
CA LEU A 70 -3.69 1.49 5.11
C LEU A 70 -2.21 1.66 4.75
N LEU A 71 -1.46 0.56 4.69
CA LEU A 71 -0.03 0.59 4.36
C LEU A 71 0.26 1.10 2.95
N ASN A 72 -0.69 0.96 2.01
CA ASN A 72 -0.52 1.43 0.64
C ASN A 72 -1.12 2.84 0.43
N ALA A 73 -2.31 3.10 0.96
CA ALA A 73 -3.05 4.34 0.69
C ALA A 73 -2.53 5.54 1.49
N LEU A 74 -2.09 5.34 2.74
CA LEU A 74 -1.59 6.45 3.58
C LEU A 74 -0.32 7.09 3.00
N PRO A 75 0.72 6.31 2.60
CA PRO A 75 1.90 6.90 1.97
C PRO A 75 1.56 7.59 0.65
N VAL A 76 0.76 6.95 -0.22
CA VAL A 76 0.35 7.57 -1.49
C VAL A 76 -0.35 8.91 -1.25
N GLY A 77 -1.31 8.97 -0.32
CA GLY A 77 -2.00 10.20 0.02
C GLY A 77 -1.06 11.28 0.57
N TYR A 78 -0.21 10.91 1.52
CA TYR A 78 0.76 11.83 2.14
C TYR A 78 1.73 12.42 1.11
N PHE A 79 2.36 11.57 0.29
CA PHE A 79 3.33 12.00 -0.70
C PHE A 79 2.69 12.76 -1.86
N THR A 80 1.45 12.44 -2.24
CA THR A 80 0.69 13.22 -3.22
C THR A 80 0.44 14.64 -2.70
N ILE A 81 -0.02 14.78 -1.45
CA ILE A 81 -0.24 16.09 -0.82
C ILE A 81 1.08 16.87 -0.71
N LEU A 82 2.17 16.23 -0.29
CA LEU A 82 3.48 16.87 -0.23
C LEU A 82 3.97 17.32 -1.61
N TYR A 83 3.83 16.47 -2.63
CA TYR A 83 4.27 16.77 -3.99
C TYR A 83 3.55 18.00 -4.56
N PHE A 84 2.24 18.11 -4.35
CA PHE A 84 1.46 19.29 -4.78
C PHE A 84 1.55 20.48 -3.81
N GLY A 85 1.93 20.28 -2.55
CA GLY A 85 2.06 21.35 -1.57
C GLY A 85 3.44 22.02 -1.57
N LEU A 86 4.46 21.36 -2.12
CA LEU A 86 5.82 21.90 -2.29
C LEU A 86 6.05 22.55 -3.67
N GLY A 87 5.08 22.44 -4.59
CA GLY A 87 5.11 23.01 -5.94
C GLY A 87 4.13 24.16 -6.12
#